data_AF-A0A9P3GCI7-F1
#
_entry.id   AF-A0A9P3GCI7-F1
#
_cell.length_a   1.000
_cell.length_b   1.000
_cell.length_c   1.000
_cell.angle_alpha   90.00
_cell.angle_beta   90.00
_cell.angle_gamma   90.00
#
_symmetry.space_group_name_H-M   'P 1'
#
loop_
_entity.id
_entity.type
_entity.pdbx_description
1 polymer ?
#
loop_
_entity_poly.entity_id
_entity_poly.type
_entity_poly.pdbx_seq_one_letter_code
_entity_poly.pdbx_strand_id
1 'polypeptide(L)'
;MVLPSLRSLRLHESKGLQNGSSQALEAVKDFVESRKSGPAAGRLHAIWYCVEAPAAGGRAFEAGDITLLESLKKSGNKVPVIIVFTKFDRVEFREQRRLQNEYIESGMDERQAVIKAKTDSHSAALKTYHKTCVASLKSNLPSDAWTAHCAISSKHKESILSLVGLTTSTLAS
;
A
#
# COMPACT_ATOMS: atom_id res chain seq x y z
N MET A 1 8.07 -32.65 27.79
CA MET A 1 6.82 -31.97 27.40
C MET A 1 7.19 -30.77 26.53
N VAL A 2 7.11 -30.93 25.21
CA VAL A 2 7.43 -29.86 24.24
C VAL A 2 6.22 -28.96 24.15
N LEU A 3 6.34 -27.70 24.59
CA LEU A 3 5.34 -26.68 24.26
C LEU A 3 5.49 -26.40 22.75
N PRO A 4 4.43 -26.48 21.94
CA PRO A 4 4.49 -26.02 20.55
C PRO A 4 4.87 -24.54 20.58
N SER A 5 5.84 -24.12 19.78
CA SER A 5 6.17 -22.71 19.63
C SER A 5 4.91 -21.96 19.16
N LEU A 6 4.26 -21.21 20.04
CA LEU A 6 3.11 -20.40 19.69
C LEU A 6 3.57 -19.36 18.66
N ARG A 7 3.16 -19.55 17.40
CA ARG A 7 3.26 -18.52 16.36
C ARG A 7 2.35 -17.38 16.81
N SER A 8 2.93 -16.36 17.43
CA SER A 8 2.21 -15.16 17.83
C SER A 8 2.36 -14.10 16.75
N LEU A 9 1.24 -13.55 16.30
CA LEU A 9 1.20 -12.38 15.42
C LEU A 9 0.86 -11.17 16.27
N ARG A 10 1.70 -10.13 16.20
CA ARG A 10 1.43 -8.84 16.82
C ARG A 10 1.34 -7.78 15.74
N LEU A 11 0.18 -7.15 15.62
CA LEU A 11 -0.04 -6.00 14.74
C LEU A 11 0.01 -4.74 15.59
N HIS A 12 0.84 -3.79 15.17
CA HIS A 12 0.92 -2.46 15.75
C HIS A 12 0.34 -1.47 14.75
N GLU A 13 -0.76 -0.82 15.12
CA GLU A 13 -1.38 0.23 14.33
C GLU A 13 -0.88 1.60 14.82
N SER A 14 -0.36 2.41 13.90
CA SER A 14 -0.16 3.83 14.18
C SER A 14 -1.52 4.52 14.15
N LYS A 15 -1.76 5.52 15.01
CA LYS A 15 -3.05 6.25 15.08
C LYS A 15 -3.34 7.14 13.84
N GLY A 16 -2.73 6.84 12.69
CA GLY A 16 -2.76 7.63 11.47
C GLY A 16 -1.82 8.84 11.52
N LEU A 17 -1.23 9.19 10.37
CA LEU A 17 -0.39 10.37 10.18
C LEU A 17 -1.19 11.59 9.64
N GLN A 18 -2.52 11.58 9.81
CA GLN A 18 -3.48 12.32 8.97
C GLN A 18 -3.31 13.85 8.92
N ASN A 19 -2.50 14.46 9.79
CA ASN A 19 -2.28 15.91 9.80
C ASN A 19 -0.83 16.34 9.62
N GLY A 20 0.08 15.44 9.21
CA GLY A 20 1.51 15.76 9.10
C GLY A 20 2.10 16.27 10.42
N SER A 21 1.49 15.91 11.57
CA SER A 21 1.97 16.37 12.85
C SER A 21 3.36 15.79 13.07
N SER A 22 4.34 16.67 13.26
CA SER A 22 5.72 16.29 13.55
C SER A 22 5.79 15.30 14.71
N GLN A 23 4.89 15.41 15.68
CA GLN A 23 4.77 14.50 16.81
C GLN A 23 4.35 13.07 16.43
N ALA A 24 3.39 12.88 15.51
CA ALA A 24 3.00 11.54 15.07
C ALA A 24 4.10 10.90 14.22
N LEU A 25 4.78 11.71 13.41
CA LEU A 25 5.94 11.27 12.63
C LEU A 25 7.08 10.82 13.56
N GLU A 26 7.39 11.60 14.59
CA GLU A 26 8.46 11.26 15.54
C GLU A 26 8.11 10.02 16.36
N ALA A 27 6.87 9.90 16.83
CA ALA A 27 6.42 8.71 17.55
C ALA A 27 6.57 7.43 16.72
N VAL A 28 6.32 7.49 15.40
CA VAL A 28 6.55 6.35 14.49
C VAL A 28 8.04 6.06 14.37
N LYS A 29 8.89 7.09 14.23
CA LYS A 29 10.35 6.90 14.16
C LYS A 29 10.91 6.28 15.44
N ASP A 30 10.57 6.80 16.60
CA ASP A 30 10.98 6.28 17.91
C ASP A 30 10.52 4.83 18.11
N PHE A 31 9.30 4.53 17.69
CA PHE A 31 8.77 3.17 17.75
C PHE A 31 9.56 2.22 16.84
N VAL A 32 9.86 2.62 15.60
CA VAL A 32 10.67 1.79 14.70
C VAL A 32 12.09 1.64 15.24
N GLU A 33 12.72 2.71 15.70
CA GLU A 33 14.09 2.71 16.22
C GLU A 33 14.23 1.79 17.44
N SER A 34 13.30 1.88 18.40
CA SER A 34 13.28 1.02 19.60
C SER A 34 12.99 -0.45 19.31
N ARG A 35 12.53 -0.78 18.10
CA ARG A 35 12.07 -2.13 17.71
C ARG A 35 12.78 -2.68 16.48
N LYS A 36 13.69 -1.95 15.84
CA LYS A 36 14.38 -2.43 14.62
C LYS A 36 15.40 -3.55 14.91
N SER A 37 15.82 -3.69 16.16
CA SER A 37 16.79 -4.69 16.63
C SER A 37 16.36 -5.30 17.97
N GLY A 38 17.06 -6.33 18.42
CA GLY A 38 16.77 -7.04 19.67
C GLY A 38 16.08 -8.40 19.48
N PRO A 39 15.52 -8.99 20.54
CA PRO A 39 14.93 -10.33 20.51
C PRO A 39 13.77 -10.43 19.52
N ALA A 40 13.66 -11.55 18.81
CA ALA A 40 12.62 -11.79 17.80
C ALA A 40 11.21 -11.49 18.32
N ALA A 41 10.87 -11.92 19.54
CA ALA A 41 9.55 -11.71 20.12
C ALA A 41 9.16 -10.22 20.31
N GLY A 42 10.14 -9.32 20.37
CA GLY A 42 9.94 -7.90 20.66
C GLY A 42 10.30 -6.95 19.52
N ARG A 43 10.91 -7.43 18.42
CA ARG A 43 11.33 -6.59 17.29
C ARG A 43 10.24 -6.48 16.22
N LEU A 44 10.32 -5.43 15.41
CA LEU A 44 9.55 -5.32 14.18
C LEU A 44 10.13 -6.27 13.12
N HIS A 45 9.21 -6.93 12.40
CA HIS A 45 9.52 -7.92 11.39
C HIS A 45 9.22 -7.42 9.98
N ALA A 46 8.19 -6.59 9.83
CA ALA A 46 7.84 -5.91 8.60
C ALA A 46 7.03 -4.65 8.96
N ILE A 47 7.07 -3.66 8.08
CA ILE A 47 6.29 -2.43 8.17
C ILE A 47 5.36 -2.39 6.96
N TRP A 48 4.05 -2.33 7.19
CA TRP A 48 3.08 -1.99 6.14
C TRP A 48 2.87 -0.49 6.15
N TYR A 49 3.41 0.17 5.12
CA TYR A 49 3.20 1.60 4.94
C TYR A 49 1.98 1.82 4.06
N CYS A 50 0.84 2.06 4.71
CA CYS A 50 -0.45 2.18 4.04
C CYS A 50 -0.63 3.57 3.43
N VAL A 51 -0.88 3.59 2.13
CA VAL A 51 -1.13 4.80 1.34
C VAL A 51 -2.45 4.62 0.61
N GLU A 52 -3.29 5.65 0.51
CA GLU A 52 -4.51 5.55 -0.28
C GLU A 52 -4.19 5.64 -1.78
N ALA A 53 -4.66 4.69 -2.59
CA ALA A 53 -4.53 4.77 -4.03
C ALA A 53 -5.35 5.97 -4.56
N PRO A 54 -4.74 6.93 -5.29
CA PRO A 54 -5.40 8.15 -5.72
C PRO A 54 -6.49 7.85 -6.75
N ALA A 55 -7.73 7.83 -6.28
CA ALA A 55 -8.87 7.67 -7.15
C ALA A 55 -9.25 8.96 -7.87
N ALA A 56 -8.96 10.17 -7.37
CA ALA A 56 -9.50 11.43 -7.94
C ALA A 56 -8.43 12.41 -8.47
N GLY A 57 -7.28 11.93 -8.94
CA GLY A 57 -6.21 12.80 -9.46
C GLY A 57 -5.36 13.47 -8.37
N GLY A 58 -5.45 12.98 -7.13
CA GLY A 58 -4.52 13.34 -6.06
C GLY A 58 -3.14 12.70 -6.24
N ARG A 59 -2.19 13.12 -5.42
CA ARG A 59 -0.88 12.47 -5.33
C ARG A 59 -1.00 11.19 -4.50
N ALA A 60 -0.14 10.22 -4.81
CA ALA A 60 -0.02 9.02 -4.00
C ALA A 60 0.71 9.32 -2.67
N PHE A 61 1.75 10.16 -2.71
CA PHE A 61 2.54 10.51 -1.54
C PHE A 61 2.48 12.02 -1.27
N GLU A 62 2.36 12.36 0.01
CA GLU A 62 2.55 13.70 0.53
C GLU A 62 3.98 13.88 1.05
N ALA A 63 4.38 15.13 1.32
CA ALA A 63 5.73 15.46 1.79
C ALA A 63 6.09 14.75 3.11
N GLY A 64 5.11 14.53 3.98
CA GLY A 64 5.30 13.79 5.24
C GLY A 64 5.66 12.32 5.01
N ASP A 65 5.09 11.69 3.98
CA ASP A 65 5.35 10.29 3.64
C ASP A 65 6.79 10.12 3.16
N ILE A 66 7.22 11.02 2.26
CA ILE A 66 8.59 11.05 1.74
C ILE A 66 9.58 11.27 2.88
N THR A 67 9.31 12.25 3.74
CA THR A 67 10.16 12.56 4.90
C THR A 67 10.30 11.36 5.84
N LEU A 68 9.22 10.63 6.11
CA LEU A 68 9.27 9.44 6.96
C LEU A 68 10.12 8.34 6.34
N LEU A 69 9.82 7.97 5.09
CA LEU A 69 10.50 6.87 4.41
C LEU A 69 11.99 7.15 4.22
N GLU A 70 12.36 8.40 3.89
CA GLU A 70 13.76 8.81 3.88
C GLU A 70 14.41 8.76 5.26
N SER A 71 13.70 9.15 6.31
CA SER A 71 14.23 9.11 7.68
C SER A 71 14.50 7.67 8.12
N LEU A 72 13.59 6.74 7.82
CA LEU A 72 13.79 5.31 8.09
C LEU A 72 15.02 4.78 7.35
N LYS A 73 15.22 5.17 6.09
CA LYS A 73 16.44 4.84 5.35
C LYS A 73 17.69 5.41 6.04
N LYS A 74 17.69 6.70 6.37
CA LYS A 74 18.83 7.41 6.98
C LYS A 74 19.20 6.84 8.36
N SER A 75 18.25 6.28 9.11
CA SER A 75 18.52 5.61 10.40
C SER A 75 19.11 4.20 10.27
N GLY A 76 19.36 3.73 9.05
CA GLY A 76 19.88 2.39 8.79
C GLY A 76 18.87 1.27 9.06
N ASN A 77 17.56 1.56 8.98
CA ASN A 77 16.51 0.58 9.17
C ASN A 77 16.74 -0.67 8.28
N LYS A 78 16.65 -1.85 8.89
CA LYS A 78 16.72 -3.15 8.19
C LYS A 78 15.38 -3.88 8.18
N VAL A 79 14.35 -3.33 8.83
CA VAL A 79 13.01 -3.91 8.80
C VAL A 79 12.40 -3.68 7.41
N PRO A 80 11.94 -4.73 6.72
CA PRO A 80 11.27 -4.60 5.42
C PRO A 80 10.12 -3.60 5.45
N VAL A 81 10.08 -2.69 4.47
CA VAL A 81 8.99 -1.71 4.32
C VAL A 81 8.20 -2.07 3.06
N ILE A 82 6.94 -2.45 3.23
CA ILE A 82 6.03 -2.79 2.14
C ILE A 82 5.08 -1.62 1.95
N ILE A 83 5.10 -1.00 0.76
CA ILE A 83 4.16 0.06 0.42
C ILE A 83 2.83 -0.56 0.02
N VAL A 84 1.79 -0.30 0.80
CA VAL A 84 0.46 -0.90 0.62
C VAL A 84 -0.50 0.18 0.11
N PHE A 85 -0.79 0.16 -1.19
CA PHE A 85 -1.78 1.04 -1.80
C PHE A 85 -3.19 0.51 -1.53
N THR A 86 -3.85 1.11 -0.55
CA THR A 86 -5.19 0.76 -0.08
C THR A 86 -6.30 1.34 -0.95
N LYS A 87 -7.53 0.85 -0.78
CA LYS A 87 -8.74 1.32 -1.46
C LYS A 87 -8.66 1.25 -2.99
N PHE A 88 -8.00 0.21 -3.52
CA PHE A 88 -7.88 0.00 -4.97
C PHE A 88 -9.24 -0.08 -5.68
N ASP A 89 -10.29 -0.55 -5.00
CA ASP A 89 -11.67 -0.56 -5.54
C ASP A 89 -12.21 0.83 -5.87
N ARG A 90 -11.70 1.90 -5.24
CA ARG A 90 -12.08 3.28 -5.60
C ARG A 90 -11.49 3.68 -6.96
N VAL A 91 -10.28 3.23 -7.26
CA VAL A 91 -9.65 3.42 -8.58
C VAL A 91 -10.44 2.65 -9.62
N GLU A 92 -10.74 1.39 -9.36
CA GLU A 92 -11.54 0.54 -10.24
C GLU A 92 -12.93 1.09 -10.50
N PHE A 93 -13.63 1.57 -9.47
CA PHE A 93 -14.93 2.21 -9.64
C PHE A 93 -14.86 3.48 -10.50
N ARG A 94 -13.81 4.29 -10.36
CA ARG A 94 -13.63 5.45 -11.24
C ARG A 94 -13.38 5.04 -12.68
N GLU A 95 -12.49 4.08 -12.91
CA GLU A 95 -12.20 3.59 -14.26
C GLU A 95 -13.44 2.97 -14.90
N GLN A 96 -14.27 2.26 -14.13
CA GLN A 96 -15.56 1.76 -14.60
C GLN A 96 -16.45 2.91 -15.09
N ARG A 97 -16.60 4.00 -14.31
CA ARG A 97 -17.42 5.15 -14.72
C ARG A 97 -16.84 5.86 -15.95
N ARG A 98 -15.51 6.01 -16.01
CA ARG A 98 -14.83 6.61 -17.18
C ARG A 98 -15.09 5.79 -18.44
N LEU A 99 -14.86 4.48 -18.38
CA LEU A 99 -15.06 3.58 -19.52
C LEU A 99 -16.52 3.52 -19.96
N GLN A 100 -17.47 3.49 -19.01
CA GLN A 100 -18.89 3.52 -19.33
C GLN A 100 -19.25 4.75 -20.16
N ASN A 101 -18.79 5.94 -19.74
CA ASN A 101 -19.03 7.17 -20.48
C ASN A 101 -18.38 7.14 -21.87
N GLU A 102 -17.12 6.70 -21.96
CA GLU A 102 -16.42 6.58 -23.25
C GLU A 102 -17.12 5.64 -24.23
N TYR A 103 -17.66 4.51 -23.74
CA TYR A 103 -18.43 3.60 -24.59
C TYR A 103 -19.74 4.20 -25.08
N ILE A 104 -20.49 4.87 -24.21
CA ILE A 104 -21.72 5.56 -24.59
C ILE A 104 -21.43 6.66 -25.62
N GLU A 105 -20.40 7.48 -25.39
CA GLU A 105 -19.96 8.52 -26.32
C GLU A 105 -19.51 7.95 -27.67
N SER A 106 -18.97 6.74 -27.69
CA SER A 106 -18.64 6.01 -28.92
C SER A 106 -19.84 5.38 -29.63
N GLY A 107 -21.06 5.57 -29.12
CA GLY A 107 -22.31 5.07 -29.71
C GLY A 107 -22.76 3.69 -29.23
N MET A 108 -22.14 3.14 -28.18
CA MET A 108 -22.57 1.87 -27.57
C MET A 108 -23.87 2.05 -26.79
N ASP A 109 -24.77 1.06 -26.87
CA ASP A 109 -25.97 1.01 -26.01
C ASP A 109 -25.60 1.06 -24.52
N GLU A 110 -26.39 1.76 -23.71
CA GLU A 110 -26.09 2.00 -22.29
C GLU A 110 -25.93 0.70 -21.49
N ARG A 111 -26.79 -0.31 -21.73
CA ARG A 111 -26.69 -1.58 -21.00
C ARG A 111 -25.44 -2.34 -21.39
N GLN A 112 -25.09 -2.34 -22.69
CA GLN A 112 -23.85 -2.94 -23.17
C GLN A 112 -22.62 -2.22 -22.61
N ALA A 113 -22.65 -0.88 -22.56
CA ALA A 113 -21.59 -0.06 -22.01
C ALA A 113 -21.34 -0.35 -20.53
N VAL A 114 -22.41 -0.48 -19.72
CA VAL A 114 -22.30 -0.85 -18.29
C VAL A 114 -21.62 -2.21 -18.11
N ILE A 115 -22.06 -3.22 -18.86
CA ILE A 115 -21.50 -4.59 -18.77
C ILE A 115 -20.03 -4.57 -19.18
N LYS A 116 -19.72 -3.97 -20.32
CA LYS A 116 -18.36 -3.91 -20.85
C LYS A 116 -17.42 -3.13 -19.94
N ALA A 117 -17.86 -1.97 -19.44
CA ALA A 117 -17.06 -1.16 -18.52
C ALA A 117 -16.76 -1.89 -17.22
N LYS A 118 -17.71 -2.67 -16.69
CA LYS A 118 -17.48 -3.50 -15.50
C LYS A 118 -16.48 -4.62 -15.75
N THR A 119 -16.49 -5.24 -16.93
CA THR A 119 -15.50 -6.26 -17.31
C THR A 119 -14.10 -5.67 -17.47
N ASP A 120 -14.00 -4.48 -18.04
CA ASP A 120 -12.71 -3.86 -18.38
C ASP A 120 -12.12 -3.01 -17.25
N SER A 121 -12.93 -2.65 -16.23
CA SER A 121 -12.53 -1.72 -15.17
C SER A 121 -11.32 -2.18 -14.37
N HIS A 122 -11.21 -3.47 -14.07
CA HIS A 122 -10.08 -4.01 -13.31
C HIS A 122 -8.75 -3.80 -14.03
N SER A 123 -8.71 -4.14 -15.33
CA SER A 123 -7.53 -3.97 -16.17
C SER A 123 -7.16 -2.49 -16.33
N ALA A 124 -8.16 -1.63 -16.52
CA ALA A 124 -7.94 -0.18 -16.56
C ALA A 124 -7.41 0.35 -15.22
N ALA A 125 -7.93 -0.14 -14.09
CA ALA A 125 -7.49 0.24 -12.76
C ALA A 125 -6.04 -0.15 -12.49
N LEU A 126 -5.61 -1.34 -12.93
CA LEU A 126 -4.22 -1.77 -12.84
C LEU A 126 -3.30 -0.86 -13.65
N LYS A 127 -3.69 -0.48 -14.87
CA LYS A 127 -2.93 0.48 -15.68
C LYS A 127 -2.83 1.83 -14.97
N THR A 128 -3.92 2.34 -14.43
CA THR A 128 -3.94 3.59 -13.65
C THR A 128 -3.04 3.47 -12.41
N TYR A 129 -3.12 2.38 -11.66
CA TYR A 129 -2.25 2.11 -10.51
C TYR A 129 -0.76 2.13 -10.87
N HIS A 130 -0.36 1.46 -11.94
CA HIS A 130 1.04 1.51 -12.38
C HIS A 130 1.47 2.92 -12.78
N LYS A 131 0.63 3.62 -13.54
CA LYS A 131 0.91 4.98 -14.04
C LYS A 131 0.98 6.02 -12.93
N THR A 132 0.15 5.90 -11.88
CA THR A 132 0.07 6.91 -10.82
C THR A 132 0.85 6.51 -9.58
N CYS A 133 0.58 5.33 -9.03
CA CYS A 133 1.11 4.89 -7.75
C CYS A 133 2.55 4.39 -7.89
N VAL A 134 2.77 3.42 -8.79
CA VAL A 134 4.10 2.80 -8.95
C VAL A 134 5.09 3.78 -9.57
N ALA A 135 4.66 4.59 -10.53
CA ALA A 135 5.49 5.67 -11.07
C ALA A 135 5.87 6.68 -9.99
N SER A 136 4.91 7.15 -9.18
CA SER A 136 5.18 8.10 -8.09
C SER A 136 6.08 7.52 -7.01
N LEU A 137 5.91 6.23 -6.67
CA LEU A 137 6.81 5.52 -5.75
C LEU A 137 8.24 5.53 -6.28
N LYS A 138 8.45 5.19 -7.55
CA LYS A 138 9.79 5.15 -8.16
C LYS A 138 10.42 6.53 -8.36
N SER A 139 9.62 7.57 -8.57
CA SER A 139 10.13 8.92 -8.80
C SER A 139 10.44 9.68 -7.51
N ASN A 140 9.64 9.48 -6.46
CA ASN A 140 9.71 10.28 -5.24
C ASN A 140 10.53 9.62 -4.13
N LEU A 141 10.77 8.31 -4.22
CA LEU A 141 11.41 7.54 -3.17
C LEU A 141 12.60 6.75 -3.71
N PRO A 142 13.74 6.74 -3.00
CA PRO A 142 14.86 5.87 -3.33
C PRO A 142 14.40 4.40 -3.39
N SER A 143 14.91 3.63 -4.37
CA SER A 143 14.53 2.23 -4.58
C SER A 143 14.90 1.29 -3.41
N ASP A 144 15.84 1.71 -2.57
CA ASP A 144 16.30 1.02 -1.36
C ASP A 144 15.58 1.50 -0.08
N ALA A 145 14.66 2.47 -0.17
CA ALA A 145 13.86 2.93 0.96
C ALA A 145 12.62 2.04 1.21
N TRP A 146 12.33 1.10 0.31
CA TRP A 146 11.21 0.17 0.38
C TRP A 146 11.63 -1.20 -0.16
N THR A 147 10.93 -2.25 0.27
CA THR A 147 11.24 -3.65 -0.05
C THR A 147 10.31 -4.19 -1.12
N ALA A 148 9.03 -3.86 -1.03
CA ALA A 148 8.03 -4.27 -2.01
C ALA A 148 6.84 -3.31 -2.02
N HIS A 149 5.96 -3.45 -3.02
CA HIS A 149 4.70 -2.72 -3.07
C HIS A 149 3.56 -3.60 -3.57
N CYS A 150 2.34 -3.29 -3.16
CA CYS A 150 1.13 -3.93 -3.69
C CYS A 150 -0.06 -2.97 -3.64
N ALA A 151 -1.11 -3.29 -4.39
CA ALA A 151 -2.42 -2.65 -4.25
C ALA A 151 -3.40 -3.63 -3.61
N ILE A 152 -4.19 -3.16 -2.66
CA ILE A 152 -5.19 -3.97 -1.97
C ILE A 152 -6.56 -3.31 -1.96
N SER A 153 -7.59 -4.15 -1.87
CA SER A 153 -8.95 -3.73 -1.61
C SER A 153 -9.67 -4.75 -0.72
N SER A 154 -10.54 -4.26 0.16
CA SER A 154 -11.46 -5.10 0.93
C SER A 154 -12.45 -5.87 0.04
N LYS A 155 -12.71 -5.41 -1.19
CA LYS A 155 -13.55 -6.10 -2.17
C LYS A 155 -12.82 -7.25 -2.88
N HIS A 156 -11.48 -7.25 -2.84
CA HIS A 156 -10.62 -8.23 -3.49
C HIS A 156 -9.85 -9.02 -2.43
N LYS A 157 -10.48 -10.03 -1.80
CA LYS A 157 -9.88 -10.81 -0.71
C LYS A 157 -8.51 -11.41 -1.09
N GLU A 158 -8.34 -11.84 -2.34
CA GLU A 158 -7.07 -12.35 -2.87
C GLU A 158 -5.92 -11.33 -2.80
N SER A 159 -6.22 -10.03 -2.90
CA SER A 159 -5.20 -8.98 -2.74
C SER A 159 -4.66 -8.91 -1.30
N ILE A 160 -5.49 -9.20 -0.31
CA ILE A 160 -5.08 -9.25 1.10
C ILE A 160 -4.24 -10.50 1.36
N LEU A 161 -4.64 -11.66 0.80
CA LEU A 161 -3.84 -12.88 0.86
C LEU A 161 -2.47 -12.69 0.18
N SER A 162 -2.43 -11.97 -0.93
CA SER A 162 -1.20 -11.60 -1.62
C SER A 162 -0.30 -10.72 -0.77
N LEU A 163 -0.86 -9.75 -0.02
CA LEU A 163 -0.09 -8.95 0.96
C LEU A 163 0.49 -9.82 2.07
N VAL A 164 -0.27 -10.78 2.61
CA VAL A 164 0.24 -11.72 3.63
C VAL A 164 1.36 -12.59 3.07
N GLY A 165 1.20 -13.11 1.85
CA GLY A 165 2.24 -13.88 1.16
C GLY A 165 3.52 -13.06 0.93
N LEU A 166 3.37 -11.83 0.42
CA LEU A 166 4.46 -10.89 0.24
C LEU A 166 5.18 -10.59 1.56
N THR A 167 4.42 -10.33 2.62
CA THR A 167 4.99 -10.07 3.95
C THR A 167 5.79 -11.27 4.44
N THR A 168 5.24 -12.48 4.34
CA THR A 168 5.91 -13.70 4.77
C THR A 168 7.20 -13.95 3.99
N SER A 169 7.22 -13.64 2.68
CA SER A 169 8.43 -13.75 1.86
C SER A 169 9.56 -12.83 2.34
N THR A 170 9.24 -11.66 2.89
CA THR A 170 10.25 -10.73 3.46
C THR A 170 10.80 -11.16 4.83
N LEU A 171 10.18 -12.18 5.46
CA LEU A 171 10.64 -12.71 6.75
C LEU A 171 11.65 -13.85 6.60
N ALA A 172 11.76 -14.44 5.40
CA ALA A 172 12.63 -15.56 5.09
C ALA A 172 14.05 -15.14 4.65
N SER A 173 14.28 -13.84 4.54
CA SER A 173 15.54 -13.17 4.15
C SER A 173 16.18 -12.48 5.34
#